data_AF-A0A8R1IYG5-F1
#
_entry.id   AF-A0A8R1IYG5-F1
#
_cell.length_a   1.000
_cell.length_b   1.000
_cell.length_c   1.000
_cell.angle_alpha   90.00
_cell.angle_beta   90.00
_cell.angle_gamma   90.00
#
_symmetry.space_group_name_H-M   'P 1'
#
loop_
_entity.id
_entity.type
_entity.pdbx_description
1 polymer ?
#
loop_
_entity_poly.entity_id
_entity_poly.type
_entity_poly.pdbx_seq_one_letter_code
_entity_poly.pdbx_strand_id
1 'polypeptide(L)'
;RVTGPDVATLLLNASEELLENSGIVDGAAAEAAHKAEAKERFNKFLLGGHINEAVESAISDGLYADAMTLIRRLHPNDVKKIEEIETRFMNLRSIDDPFATLVSVASDQPPPILTNAAFDDDNNWKRHAAIVLANLNSQTAMQTRGNS
;
A
#
# COMPACT_ATOMS: atom_id res chain seq x y z
N ARG A 1 14.53 -28.44 -9.36
CA ARG A 1 13.47 -28.18 -8.36
C ARG A 1 13.01 -26.76 -8.63
N VAL A 2 11.72 -26.56 -8.91
CA VAL A 2 11.15 -25.21 -9.11
C VAL A 2 10.91 -24.61 -7.73
N THR A 3 11.44 -23.43 -7.47
CA THR A 3 11.26 -22.69 -6.21
C THR A 3 10.19 -21.60 -6.35
N GLY A 4 9.64 -21.11 -5.23
CA GLY A 4 8.65 -20.01 -5.23
C GLY A 4 9.09 -18.77 -6.04
N PRO A 5 10.36 -18.31 -5.90
CA PRO A 5 10.91 -17.26 -6.73
C PRO A 5 10.91 -17.58 -8.24
N ASP A 6 11.26 -18.81 -8.64
CA ASP A 6 11.26 -19.21 -10.06
C ASP A 6 9.84 -19.12 -10.65
N VAL A 7 8.81 -19.47 -9.87
CA VAL A 7 7.40 -19.35 -10.28
C VAL A 7 6.98 -17.88 -10.38
N ALA A 8 7.41 -17.04 -9.44
CA ALA A 8 7.09 -15.61 -9.45
C ALA A 8 7.67 -14.90 -10.68
N THR A 9 8.91 -15.21 -11.08
CA THR A 9 9.54 -14.65 -12.28
C THR A 9 8.76 -15.00 -13.56
N LEU A 10 8.28 -16.24 -13.68
CA LEU A 10 7.48 -16.66 -14.84
C LEU A 10 6.15 -15.91 -14.94
N LEU A 11 5.50 -15.64 -13.80
CA LEU A 11 4.24 -14.90 -13.76
C LEU A 11 4.43 -13.41 -14.10
N LEU A 12 5.56 -12.81 -13.70
CA LEU A 12 5.87 -11.41 -13.97
C LEU A 12 6.09 -11.15 -15.47
N ASN A 13 6.89 -12.00 -16.13
CA ASN A 13 7.17 -11.86 -17.57
C ASN A 13 5.88 -11.88 -18.41
N ALA A 14 4.90 -12.72 -18.03
CA ALA A 14 3.61 -12.77 -18.70
C ALA A 14 2.74 -11.52 -18.47
N SER A 15 3.02 -10.74 -17.41
CA SER A 15 2.28 -9.51 -17.08
C SER A 15 2.85 -8.26 -17.75
N GLU A 16 4.17 -8.21 -17.95
CA GLU A 16 4.85 -7.07 -18.59
C GLU A 16 4.46 -6.90 -20.07
N GLU A 17 4.22 -8.01 -20.78
CA GLU A 17 3.73 -8.00 -22.17
C GLU A 17 2.37 -7.30 -22.34
N LEU A 18 1.62 -7.04 -21.25
CA LEU A 18 0.31 -6.40 -21.29
C LEU A 18 0.34 -4.89 -20.91
N LEU A 19 1.43 -4.40 -20.29
CA LEU A 19 1.49 -3.07 -19.66
C LEU A 19 2.10 -1.95 -20.54
N GLU A 20 2.75 -2.26 -21.65
CA GLU A 20 3.41 -1.26 -22.52
C GLU A 20 2.45 -0.28 -23.24
N ASN A 21 1.13 -0.31 -22.97
CA ASN A 21 0.11 0.37 -23.77
C ASN A 21 -0.54 1.65 -23.14
N SER A 22 -0.05 2.20 -22.02
CA SER A 22 -0.72 3.37 -21.38
C SER A 22 0.22 4.54 -21.04
N GLY A 23 0.07 5.67 -21.74
CA GLY A 23 0.85 6.91 -21.56
C GLY A 23 0.21 7.93 -20.59
N ILE A 24 1.02 8.53 -19.71
CA ILE A 24 0.62 9.49 -18.66
C ILE A 24 1.61 10.67 -18.67
N VAL A 25 1.20 11.89 -19.02
CA VAL A 25 2.10 13.08 -18.97
C VAL A 25 1.47 14.37 -18.40
N ASP A 26 0.15 14.55 -18.35
CA ASP A 26 -0.45 15.89 -18.06
C ASP A 26 -0.70 16.25 -16.57
N GLY A 27 -0.55 15.32 -15.62
CA GLY A 27 -0.97 15.51 -14.21
C GLY A 27 0.05 16.12 -13.24
N ALA A 28 1.32 16.25 -13.64
CA ALA A 28 2.42 16.45 -12.68
C ALA A 28 2.51 17.86 -12.07
N ALA A 29 2.15 18.91 -12.82
CA ALA A 29 2.33 20.29 -12.36
C ALA A 29 1.30 20.71 -11.29
N ALA A 30 0.05 20.26 -11.41
CA ALA A 30 -1.01 20.57 -10.45
C ALA A 30 -0.78 19.87 -9.10
N GLU A 31 -0.28 18.63 -9.12
CA GLU A 31 0.06 17.87 -7.91
C GLU A 31 1.18 18.54 -7.11
N ALA A 32 2.22 19.02 -7.80
CA ALA A 32 3.32 19.74 -7.16
C ALA A 32 2.86 21.03 -6.46
N ALA A 33 1.95 21.79 -7.08
CA ALA A 33 1.40 23.01 -6.49
C ALA A 33 0.56 22.71 -5.24
N HIS A 34 -0.34 21.71 -5.32
CA HIS A 34 -1.14 21.27 -4.18
C HIS A 34 -0.26 20.81 -3.00
N LYS A 35 0.79 20.04 -3.29
CA LYS A 35 1.73 19.56 -2.28
C LYS A 35 2.51 20.68 -1.59
N ALA A 36 2.83 21.76 -2.32
CA ALA A 36 3.49 22.92 -1.74
C ALA A 36 2.56 23.66 -0.75
N GLU A 37 1.30 23.87 -1.12
CA GLU A 37 0.31 24.50 -0.25
C GLU A 37 0.04 23.67 1.02
N ALA A 38 -0.12 22.35 0.85
CA ALA A 38 -0.27 21.41 1.95
C ALA A 38 0.89 21.51 2.95
N LYS A 39 2.13 21.60 2.44
CA LYS A 39 3.33 21.70 3.27
C LYS A 39 3.41 23.03 4.00
N GLU A 40 2.96 24.12 3.38
CA GLU A 40 2.87 25.42 4.05
C GLU A 40 1.88 25.38 5.22
N ARG A 41 0.69 24.81 5.01
CA ARG A 41 -0.34 24.63 6.04
C ARG A 41 0.16 23.77 7.20
N PHE A 42 0.76 22.63 6.88
CA PHE A 42 1.41 21.76 7.86
C PHE A 42 2.44 22.52 8.72
N ASN A 43 3.32 23.29 8.08
CA ASN A 43 4.35 24.07 8.78
C ASN A 43 3.75 25.16 9.68
N LYS A 44 2.63 25.77 9.31
CA LYS A 44 1.94 26.76 10.16
C LYS A 44 1.46 26.13 11.48
N PHE A 45 0.89 24.92 11.43
CA PHE A 45 0.51 24.19 12.64
C PHE A 45 1.72 23.83 13.50
N LEU A 46 2.82 23.37 12.89
CA LEU A 46 4.05 23.06 13.62
C LEU A 46 4.63 24.28 14.33
N LEU A 47 4.71 25.43 13.66
CA LEU A 47 5.20 26.68 14.25
C LEU A 47 4.32 27.16 15.41
N GLY A 48 3.02 26.85 15.37
CA GLY A 48 2.08 27.11 16.46
C GLY A 48 2.10 26.07 17.59
N GLY A 49 2.88 24.99 17.48
CA GLY A 49 2.88 23.89 18.45
C GLY A 49 1.65 22.97 18.39
N HIS A 50 0.84 23.07 17.33
CA HIS A 50 -0.40 22.31 17.12
C HIS A 50 -0.13 20.98 16.41
N ILE A 51 0.46 20.02 17.14
CA ILE A 51 0.92 18.75 16.54
C ILE A 51 -0.23 17.91 15.99
N ASN A 52 -1.36 17.84 16.68
CA ASN A 52 -2.50 17.02 16.23
C ASN A 52 -3.12 17.56 14.95
N GLU A 53 -3.28 18.88 14.86
CA GLU A 53 -3.81 19.59 13.70
C GLU A 53 -2.84 19.52 12.52
N ALA A 54 -1.53 19.60 12.77
CA ALA A 54 -0.51 19.36 11.74
C ALA A 54 -0.68 17.97 11.13
N VAL A 55 -0.80 16.94 11.97
CA VAL A 55 -0.93 15.55 11.52
C VAL A 55 -2.23 15.33 10.73
N GLU A 56 -3.37 15.84 11.20
CA GLU A 56 -4.64 15.70 10.49
C GLU A 56 -4.64 16.43 9.14
N SER A 57 -4.05 17.63 9.09
CA SER A 57 -3.85 18.37 7.83
C SER A 57 -2.96 17.59 6.87
N ALA A 58 -1.86 17.04 7.34
CA ALA A 58 -0.95 16.24 6.52
C ALA A 58 -1.64 14.99 5.95
N ILE A 59 -2.46 14.28 6.74
CA ILE A 59 -3.22 13.11 6.27
C ILE A 59 -4.22 13.51 5.19
N SER A 60 -4.98 14.58 5.44
CA SER A 60 -6.01 15.07 4.52
C SER A 60 -5.43 15.53 3.18
N ASP A 61 -4.23 16.12 3.21
CA ASP A 61 -3.55 16.66 2.02
C ASP A 61 -2.60 15.66 1.34
N GLY A 62 -2.49 14.41 1.81
CA GLY A 62 -1.65 13.38 1.19
C GLY A 62 -0.19 13.32 1.66
N LEU A 63 0.19 14.12 2.65
CA LEU A 63 1.53 14.16 3.26
C LEU A 63 1.76 13.05 4.31
N TYR A 64 1.38 11.81 3.98
CA TYR A 64 1.43 10.67 4.90
C TYR A 64 2.82 10.38 5.48
N ALA A 65 3.88 10.58 4.70
CA ALA A 65 5.26 10.36 5.17
C ALA A 65 5.64 11.35 6.29
N ASP A 66 5.25 12.62 6.14
CA ASP A 66 5.49 13.66 7.14
C ASP A 66 4.67 13.37 8.42
N ALA A 67 3.38 13.06 8.26
CA ALA A 67 2.48 12.68 9.36
C ALA A 67 2.99 11.46 10.14
N MET A 68 3.35 10.39 9.43
CA MET A 68 3.83 9.13 10.00
C MET A 68 5.15 9.33 10.74
N THR A 69 6.09 10.06 10.14
CA THR A 69 7.39 10.34 10.75
C THR A 69 7.22 11.14 12.04
N LEU A 70 6.36 12.15 12.03
CA LEU A 70 6.12 13.01 13.18
C LEU A 70 5.50 12.23 14.35
N ILE A 71 4.43 11.47 14.11
CA ILE A 71 3.76 10.68 15.16
C ILE A 71 4.68 9.62 15.73
N ARG A 72 5.42 8.86 14.91
CA ARG A 72 6.37 7.85 15.39
C ARG A 72 7.47 8.43 16.29
N ARG A 73 7.82 9.71 16.11
CA ARG A 73 8.88 10.38 16.89
C ARG A 73 8.36 11.04 18.16
N LEU A 74 7.20 11.68 18.11
CA LEU A 74 6.65 12.43 19.25
C LEU A 74 5.76 11.57 20.15
N HIS A 75 5.08 10.59 19.58
CA HIS A 75 4.14 9.72 20.26
C HIS A 75 4.42 8.24 19.95
N PRO A 76 5.64 7.72 20.24
CA PRO A 76 6.04 6.36 19.87
C PRO A 76 5.19 5.25 20.50
N ASN A 77 4.53 5.55 21.63
CA ASN A 77 3.66 4.60 22.33
C ASN A 77 2.19 4.68 21.88
N ASP A 78 1.84 5.63 21.00
CA ASP A 78 0.49 5.77 20.46
C ASP A 78 0.33 4.91 19.20
N VAL A 79 0.34 3.59 19.42
CA VAL A 79 0.23 2.59 18.35
C VAL A 79 -1.08 2.77 17.57
N LYS A 80 -2.17 3.13 18.27
CA LYS A 80 -3.49 3.35 17.64
C LYS A 80 -3.45 4.46 16.60
N LYS A 81 -2.79 5.58 16.92
CA LYS A 81 -2.68 6.69 15.97
C LYS A 81 -1.80 6.34 14.77
N ILE A 82 -0.75 5.54 14.96
CA ILE A 82 0.06 5.02 13.87
C ILE A 82 -0.78 4.12 12.94
N GLU A 83 -1.51 3.16 13.52
CA GLU A 83 -2.39 2.25 12.78
C GLU A 83 -3.50 2.99 12.02
N GLU A 84 -4.06 4.06 12.60
CA GLU A 84 -5.06 4.90 11.92
C GLU A 84 -4.49 5.56 10.66
N ILE A 85 -3.29 6.13 10.75
CA ILE A 85 -2.62 6.76 9.60
C ILE A 85 -2.29 5.71 8.54
N GLU A 86 -1.79 4.54 8.95
CA GLU A 86 -1.52 3.42 8.03
C GLU A 86 -2.80 2.96 7.33
N THR A 87 -3.90 2.82 8.05
CA THR A 87 -5.20 2.42 7.50
C THR A 87 -5.70 3.43 6.47
N ARG A 88 -5.68 4.73 6.80
CA ARG A 88 -6.08 5.78 5.84
C ARG A 88 -5.18 5.79 4.61
N PHE A 89 -3.87 5.60 4.78
CA PHE A 89 -2.93 5.50 3.66
C PHE A 89 -3.21 4.29 2.77
N MET A 90 -3.52 3.14 3.35
CA MET A 90 -3.88 1.93 2.61
C MET A 90 -5.18 2.10 1.82
N ASN A 91 -6.16 2.83 2.38
CA ASN A 91 -7.44 3.09 1.72
C ASN A 91 -7.34 4.01 0.49
N LEU A 92 -6.21 4.70 0.28
CA LEU A 92 -5.97 5.46 -0.95
C LEU A 92 -5.57 4.58 -2.14
N ARG A 93 -5.21 3.32 -1.87
CA ARG A 93 -4.77 2.39 -2.90
C ARG A 93 -5.96 1.60 -3.41
N SER A 94 -5.90 1.25 -4.68
CA SER A 94 -6.84 0.29 -5.23
C SER A 94 -6.64 -1.08 -4.59
N ILE A 95 -7.71 -1.87 -4.49
CA ILE A 95 -7.66 -3.24 -3.95
C ILE A 95 -6.72 -4.16 -4.73
N ASP A 96 -6.47 -3.83 -6.00
CA ASP A 96 -5.54 -4.51 -6.87
C ASP A 96 -4.11 -3.96 -6.80
N ASP A 97 -3.80 -3.03 -5.89
CA ASP A 97 -2.42 -2.56 -5.73
C ASP A 97 -1.50 -3.71 -5.22
N PRO A 98 -0.41 -4.05 -5.94
CA PRO A 98 0.61 -5.00 -5.49
C PRO A 98 1.12 -4.75 -4.07
N PHE A 99 1.24 -3.48 -3.68
CA PHE A 99 1.66 -3.08 -2.34
C PHE A 99 0.67 -3.56 -1.28
N ALA A 100 -0.64 -3.43 -1.52
CA ALA A 100 -1.67 -3.88 -0.59
C ALA A 100 -1.66 -5.40 -0.39
N THR A 101 -1.32 -6.14 -1.44
CA THR A 101 -1.12 -7.60 -1.34
C THR A 101 0.07 -7.95 -0.48
N LEU A 102 1.22 -7.28 -0.69
CA LEU A 102 2.41 -7.53 0.11
C LEU A 102 2.20 -7.17 1.59
N VAL A 103 1.54 -6.05 1.87
CA VAL A 103 1.21 -5.64 3.25
C VAL A 103 0.32 -6.67 3.94
N SER A 104 -0.68 -7.22 3.23
CA SER A 104 -1.54 -8.29 3.75
C SER A 104 -0.71 -9.53 4.10
N VAL A 105 0.18 -9.98 3.19
CA VAL A 105 1.08 -11.12 3.41
C VAL A 105 2.00 -10.88 4.60
N ALA A 106 2.61 -9.69 4.70
CA ALA A 106 3.49 -9.32 5.81
C ALA A 106 2.76 -9.27 7.17
N SER A 107 1.44 -9.11 7.15
CA SER A 107 0.58 -9.07 8.33
C SER A 107 -0.09 -10.42 8.63
N ASP A 108 0.33 -11.49 7.96
CA ASP A 108 -0.28 -12.83 8.04
C ASP A 108 -1.80 -12.82 7.74
N GLN A 109 -2.27 -11.87 6.93
CA GLN A 109 -3.66 -11.74 6.48
C GLN A 109 -3.83 -12.17 5.02
N PRO A 110 -4.97 -12.76 4.65
CA PRO A 110 -5.23 -13.11 3.26
C PRO A 110 -5.42 -11.84 2.40
N PRO A 111 -4.77 -11.73 1.22
CA PRO A 111 -4.97 -10.58 0.34
C PRO A 111 -6.42 -10.49 -0.17
N PRO A 112 -7.09 -9.32 -0.06
CA PRO A 112 -8.50 -9.18 -0.42
C PRO A 112 -8.83 -9.61 -1.86
N ILE A 113 -7.99 -9.27 -2.83
CA ILE A 113 -8.15 -9.62 -4.25
C ILE A 113 -8.15 -11.13 -4.52
N LEU A 114 -7.53 -11.93 -3.65
CA LEU A 114 -7.52 -13.40 -3.77
C LEU A 114 -8.68 -14.08 -3.03
N THR A 115 -9.44 -13.34 -2.24
CA THR A 115 -10.54 -13.87 -1.41
C THR A 115 -11.92 -13.42 -1.85
N ASN A 116 -12.01 -12.37 -2.68
CA ASN A 116 -13.27 -11.79 -3.10
C ASN A 116 -13.50 -12.04 -4.60
N ALA A 117 -14.49 -12.88 -4.91
CA ALA A 117 -14.87 -13.26 -6.27
C ALA A 117 -15.36 -12.09 -7.14
N ALA A 118 -15.64 -10.92 -6.55
CA ALA A 118 -16.01 -9.72 -7.30
C ALA A 118 -14.83 -9.09 -8.07
N PHE A 119 -13.59 -9.50 -7.80
CA PHE A 119 -12.38 -8.97 -8.43
C PHE A 119 -11.65 -10.02 -9.29
N ASP A 120 -12.39 -11.04 -9.74
CA ASP A 120 -11.90 -12.09 -10.63
C ASP A 120 -11.73 -11.56 -12.06
N ASP A 121 -10.72 -10.70 -12.25
CA ASP A 121 -10.24 -10.29 -13.57
C ASP A 121 -9.16 -11.28 -14.03
N ASP A 122 -9.35 -11.85 -15.23
CA ASP A 122 -8.62 -13.01 -15.77
C ASP A 122 -7.07 -12.88 -15.77
N ASN A 123 -6.53 -11.66 -15.68
CA ASN A 123 -5.09 -11.40 -15.72
C ASN A 123 -4.51 -10.79 -14.44
N ASN A 124 -5.33 -10.36 -13.49
CA ASN A 124 -4.83 -9.63 -12.33
C ASN A 124 -4.30 -10.58 -11.25
N TRP A 125 -5.02 -11.68 -11.00
CA TRP A 125 -4.68 -12.65 -9.94
C TRP A 125 -3.25 -13.23 -10.04
N LYS A 126 -2.67 -13.34 -11.24
CA LYS A 126 -1.31 -13.87 -11.46
C LYS A 126 -0.24 -13.02 -10.78
N ARG A 127 -0.33 -11.69 -10.92
CA ARG A 127 0.65 -10.76 -10.30
C ARG A 127 0.56 -10.83 -8.77
N HIS A 128 -0.66 -10.93 -8.24
CA HIS A 128 -0.92 -11.04 -6.82
C HIS A 128 -0.44 -12.38 -6.25
N ALA A 129 -0.68 -13.48 -6.96
CA ALA A 129 -0.17 -14.80 -6.59
C ALA A 129 1.37 -14.84 -6.59
N ALA A 130 2.03 -14.23 -7.57
CA ALA A 130 3.49 -14.14 -7.63
C ALA A 130 4.06 -13.43 -6.38
N ILE A 131 3.45 -12.32 -5.97
CA ILE A 131 3.86 -11.56 -4.77
C ILE A 131 3.73 -12.41 -3.52
N VAL A 132 2.59 -13.09 -3.35
CA VAL A 132 2.37 -14.00 -2.23
C VAL A 132 3.47 -15.07 -2.22
N LEU A 133 3.65 -15.80 -3.32
CA LEU A 133 4.63 -16.89 -3.42
C LEU A 133 6.07 -16.44 -3.15
N ALA A 134 6.44 -15.23 -3.59
CA ALA A 134 7.78 -14.68 -3.37
C ALA A 134 8.05 -14.27 -1.91
N ASN A 135 7.01 -13.95 -1.14
CA ASN A 135 7.12 -13.41 0.22
C ASN A 135 6.63 -14.37 1.31
N LEU A 136 6.29 -15.60 0.94
CA LEU A 136 5.94 -16.64 1.89
C LEU A 136 7.19 -17.18 2.59
N ASN A 137 7.38 -16.74 3.84
CA ASN A 137 8.25 -17.42 4.79
C ASN A 137 7.52 -18.69 5.31
N SER A 138 7.47 -19.70 4.45
CA SER A 138 7.11 -21.13 4.63
C SER A 138 6.01 -21.64 5.58
N GLN A 139 5.15 -20.84 6.23
CA GLN A 139 4.12 -21.42 7.13
C GLN A 139 2.67 -20.95 6.95
N THR A 140 2.39 -19.70 6.59
CA THR A 140 1.03 -19.15 6.81
C THR A 140 0.04 -19.34 5.64
N ALA A 141 0.45 -19.32 4.37
CA ALA A 141 -0.51 -19.43 3.24
C ALA A 141 -0.87 -20.85 2.79
N MET A 142 -0.33 -21.90 3.43
CA MET A 142 -0.71 -23.28 3.12
C MET A 142 -2.04 -23.71 3.78
N GLN A 143 -2.74 -22.81 4.48
CA GLN A 143 -3.99 -23.11 5.17
C GLN A 143 -5.27 -22.83 4.36
N THR A 144 -5.19 -22.48 3.07
CA THR A 144 -6.40 -22.40 2.21
C THR A 144 -6.80 -23.74 1.59
N ARG A 145 -6.43 -24.88 2.19
CA ARG A 145 -6.92 -26.19 1.77
C ARG A 145 -7.44 -27.04 2.94
N GLY A 146 -8.77 -27.14 2.99
CA GLY A 146 -9.47 -28.34 3.46
C GLY A 146 -9.86 -28.38 4.92
N ASN A 147 -10.93 -27.67 5.30
CA ASN A 147 -11.86 -28.23 6.28
C ASN A 147 -12.93 -28.98 5.49
N SER A 148 -12.88 -30.30 5.63
CA SER A 148 -13.90 -31.26 5.20
C SER A 148 -15.16 -31.12 6.05
#